data_AF-A0A0M9VLL9-F1
#
_entry.id   AF-A0A0M9VLL9-F1
#
_cell.length_a   1.000
_cell.length_b   1.000
_cell.length_c   1.000
_cell.angle_alpha   90.00
_cell.angle_beta   90.00
_cell.angle_gamma   90.00
#
_symmetry.space_group_name_H-M   'P 1'
#
loop_
_entity.id
_entity.type
_entity.pdbx_description
1 polymer ?
#
loop_
_entity_poly.entity_id
_entity_poly.type
_entity_poly.pdbx_seq_one_letter_code
_entity_poly.pdbx_strand_id
1 'polypeptide(L)'
;MAVSSTLVALLAGLATLTGDAVPIVGTALVVIASLATSVLPRYGLTASGGMVVTLAALLLIKPVSTPVDDIGAWAGPVFVALVVGATSGWIAAVLSVALRGHTLPRPELPAPTVPYSVLLAVLAGGFTLVSLWAFPDSNAWWTVLTVAVILQPTRDRLWSKLGARVLGTLIGGAVAAGLALILPTAVAPVALGLIALAANVVLTVRGAAYWASATAVTITVVMLTFDRDELLRGDLERVVFTLLAAAVTAAAVVLLRVLPPPRRQPRAG
;
A
#
# COMPACT_ATOMS: atom_id res chain seq x y z
N MET A 1 8.32 -12.87 0.05
CA MET A 1 7.84 -11.61 0.66
C MET A 1 9.00 -10.82 1.23
N ALA A 2 9.73 -11.33 2.24
CA ALA A 2 10.87 -10.62 2.84
C ALA A 2 11.92 -10.16 1.81
N VAL A 3 12.43 -11.07 0.98
CA VAL A 3 13.40 -10.74 -0.10
C VAL A 3 12.85 -9.66 -1.04
N SER A 4 11.60 -9.79 -1.49
CA SER A 4 10.98 -8.82 -2.41
C SER A 4 10.82 -7.44 -1.78
N SER A 5 10.37 -7.36 -0.52
CA SER A 5 10.22 -6.10 0.21
C SER A 5 11.58 -5.45 0.48
N THR A 6 12.60 -6.22 0.86
CA THR A 6 13.97 -5.73 1.06
C THR A 6 14.56 -5.17 -0.22
N LEU A 7 14.47 -5.91 -1.32
CA LEU A 7 14.99 -5.48 -2.61
C LEU A 7 14.28 -4.21 -3.08
N VAL A 8 12.96 -4.15 -2.97
CA VAL A 8 12.20 -2.97 -3.37
C VAL A 8 12.50 -1.77 -2.48
N ALA A 9 12.69 -1.98 -1.16
CA ALA A 9 13.11 -0.90 -0.28
C ALA A 9 14.49 -0.35 -0.65
N LEU A 10 15.44 -1.24 -0.96
CA LEU A 10 16.76 -0.83 -1.42
C LEU A 10 16.68 -0.05 -2.74
N LEU A 11 15.96 -0.56 -3.73
CA LEU A 11 15.82 0.08 -5.04
C LEU A 11 15.09 1.43 -4.94
N ALA A 12 14.06 1.53 -4.10
CA ALA A 12 13.34 2.78 -3.86
C ALA A 12 14.26 3.82 -3.20
N GLY A 13 15.01 3.43 -2.17
CA GLY A 13 15.99 4.32 -1.53
C GLY A 13 17.15 4.70 -2.45
N LEU A 14 17.63 3.81 -3.32
CA LEU A 14 18.66 4.16 -4.30
C LEU A 14 18.10 5.07 -5.41
N ALA A 15 16.82 4.91 -5.76
CA ALA A 15 16.17 5.76 -6.75
C ALA A 15 16.09 7.21 -6.28
N THR A 16 15.89 7.48 -4.97
CA THR A 16 15.88 8.87 -4.44
C THR A 16 17.22 9.59 -4.65
N LEU A 17 18.33 8.86 -4.83
CA LEU A 17 19.65 9.42 -5.11
C LEU A 17 19.82 9.94 -6.54
N THR A 18 18.83 9.73 -7.42
CA THR A 18 18.88 10.15 -8.81
C THR A 18 18.50 11.63 -9.04
N GLY A 19 18.20 12.38 -7.96
CA GLY A 19 17.90 13.81 -8.01
C GLY A 19 16.68 14.12 -8.88
N ASP A 20 16.84 14.96 -9.89
CA ASP A 20 15.74 15.38 -10.77
C ASP A 20 15.11 14.23 -11.58
N ALA A 21 15.83 13.10 -11.71
CA ALA A 21 15.31 11.91 -12.39
C ALA A 21 14.40 11.04 -11.51
N VAL A 22 14.25 11.35 -10.21
CA VAL A 22 13.44 10.58 -9.24
C VAL A 22 12.01 10.33 -9.73
N PRO A 23 11.26 11.32 -10.26
CA PRO A 23 9.90 11.07 -10.75
C PRO A 23 9.84 10.00 -11.83
N ILE A 24 10.84 9.93 -12.71
CA ILE A 24 10.90 8.97 -13.81
C ILE A 24 11.34 7.60 -13.30
N VAL A 25 12.47 7.54 -12.60
CA VAL A 25 13.06 6.28 -12.10
C VAL A 25 12.14 5.62 -11.06
N GLY A 26 11.60 6.42 -10.12
CA GLY A 26 10.67 5.95 -9.11
C GLY A 26 9.35 5.45 -9.69
N THR A 27 8.80 6.16 -10.69
CA THR A 27 7.60 5.69 -11.41
C THR A 27 7.86 4.38 -12.14
N ALA A 28 9.00 4.26 -12.84
CA ALA A 28 9.38 3.04 -13.52
C ALA A 28 9.49 1.85 -12.54
N LEU A 29 10.08 2.07 -11.36
CA LEU A 29 10.14 1.07 -10.30
C LEU A 29 8.75 0.60 -9.85
N VAL A 30 7.82 1.53 -9.60
CA VAL A 30 6.44 1.20 -9.19
C VAL A 30 5.67 0.47 -10.30
N VAL A 31 5.86 0.87 -11.57
CA VAL A 31 5.28 0.19 -12.73
C VAL A 31 5.80 -1.25 -12.83
N ILE A 32 7.11 -1.44 -12.76
CA ILE A 32 7.75 -2.76 -12.82
C ILE A 32 7.28 -3.64 -11.65
N ALA A 33 7.26 -3.10 -10.43
CA ALA A 33 6.74 -3.81 -9.27
C ALA A 33 5.29 -4.22 -9.48
N SER A 34 4.43 -3.30 -9.95
CA SER A 34 3.02 -3.58 -10.22
C SER A 34 2.84 -4.69 -11.26
N LEU A 35 3.60 -4.68 -12.35
CA LEU A 35 3.57 -5.73 -13.36
C LEU A 35 4.08 -7.07 -12.82
N ALA A 36 5.15 -7.07 -12.03
CA ALA A 36 5.71 -8.27 -11.42
C ALA A 36 4.72 -8.93 -10.44
N THR A 37 3.89 -8.14 -9.75
CA THR A 37 2.88 -8.68 -8.82
C THR A 37 1.74 -9.42 -9.52
N SER A 38 1.64 -9.33 -10.84
CA SER A 38 0.61 -10.01 -11.63
C SER A 38 0.68 -11.54 -11.56
N VAL A 39 1.82 -12.11 -11.18
CA VAL A 39 1.99 -13.58 -11.05
C VAL A 39 1.55 -14.08 -9.67
N LEU A 40 1.60 -13.22 -8.65
CA LEU A 40 1.35 -13.57 -7.24
C LEU A 40 -0.06 -14.07 -6.91
N PRO A 41 -1.14 -13.65 -7.60
CA PRO A 41 -2.48 -14.20 -7.37
C PRO A 41 -2.57 -15.71 -7.56
N ARG A 42 -1.75 -16.29 -8.47
CA ARG A 42 -1.68 -17.75 -8.69
C ARG A 42 -1.23 -18.53 -7.44
N TYR A 43 -0.57 -17.84 -6.52
CA TYR A 43 -0.07 -18.38 -5.27
C TYR A 43 -0.87 -17.88 -4.05
N GLY A 44 -1.98 -17.16 -4.26
CA GLY A 44 -2.74 -16.53 -3.18
C GLY A 44 -2.02 -15.34 -2.51
N LEU A 45 -0.95 -14.82 -3.12
CA LEU A 45 -0.08 -13.78 -2.56
C LEU A 45 -0.44 -12.36 -3.02
N THR A 46 -1.69 -12.11 -3.40
CA THR A 46 -2.16 -10.82 -3.92
C THR A 46 -1.90 -9.67 -2.94
N ALA A 47 -2.21 -9.88 -1.65
CA ALA A 47 -1.99 -8.87 -0.62
C ALA A 47 -0.49 -8.53 -0.48
N SER A 48 0.38 -9.54 -0.55
CA SER A 48 1.82 -9.36 -0.51
C SER A 48 2.33 -8.52 -1.67
N GLY A 49 1.77 -8.70 -2.88
CA GLY A 49 2.12 -7.88 -4.03
C GLY A 49 1.74 -6.41 -3.86
N GLY A 50 0.50 -6.14 -3.44
CA GLY A 50 0.05 -4.77 -3.19
C GLY A 50 0.88 -4.06 -2.11
N MET A 51 1.33 -4.78 -1.09
CA MET A 51 2.23 -4.23 -0.06
C MET A 51 3.61 -3.86 -0.61
N VAL A 52 4.18 -4.67 -1.51
CA VAL A 52 5.48 -4.36 -2.15
C VAL A 52 5.38 -3.09 -3.00
N VAL A 53 4.31 -2.96 -3.80
CA VAL A 53 4.04 -1.76 -4.61
C VAL A 53 3.86 -0.52 -3.72
N THR A 54 3.11 -0.67 -2.63
CA THR A 54 2.89 0.42 -1.67
C THR A 54 4.18 0.83 -0.99
N LEU A 55 5.00 -0.13 -0.56
CA LEU A 55 6.27 0.14 0.10
C LEU A 55 7.23 0.92 -0.80
N ALA A 56 7.30 0.56 -2.09
CA ALA A 56 8.07 1.31 -3.09
C ALA A 56 7.61 2.78 -3.12
N ALA A 57 6.29 3.00 -3.26
CA ALA A 57 5.73 4.33 -3.34
C ALA A 57 5.93 5.14 -2.05
N LEU A 58 5.77 4.53 -0.87
CA LEU A 58 6.03 5.17 0.41
C LEU A 58 7.48 5.71 0.47
N LEU A 59 8.46 4.86 0.21
CA LEU A 59 9.88 5.22 0.34
C LEU A 59 10.34 6.22 -0.72
N LEU A 60 9.70 6.24 -1.88
CA LEU A 60 9.97 7.22 -2.94
C LEU A 60 9.35 8.59 -2.62
N ILE A 61 8.07 8.61 -2.21
CA ILE A 61 7.29 9.85 -2.07
C ILE A 61 7.57 10.53 -0.74
N LYS A 62 7.80 9.76 0.32
CA LYS A 62 8.12 10.24 1.67
C LYS A 62 9.41 9.58 2.16
N PRO A 63 10.58 10.07 1.72
CA PRO A 63 11.87 9.54 2.15
C PRO A 63 12.00 9.59 3.67
N VAL A 64 12.63 8.58 4.26
CA VAL A 64 12.82 8.48 5.72
C VAL A 64 14.24 8.87 6.04
N SER A 65 14.42 9.88 6.90
CA SER A 65 15.72 10.19 7.48
C SER A 65 16.18 9.09 8.42
N THR A 66 17.45 8.72 8.35
CA THR A 66 18.02 7.63 9.14
C THR A 66 19.23 8.07 9.96
N PRO A 67 19.55 7.37 11.06
CA PRO A 67 20.73 7.69 11.87
C PRO A 67 22.08 7.50 11.16
N VAL A 68 22.08 6.96 9.95
CA VAL A 68 23.29 6.66 9.17
C VAL A 68 23.43 7.54 7.92
N ASP A 69 22.55 8.54 7.75
CA ASP A 69 22.57 9.42 6.58
C ASP A 69 23.91 10.17 6.45
N ASP A 70 24.57 10.49 7.58
CA ASP A 70 25.87 11.17 7.62
C ASP A 70 27.04 10.30 7.14
N ILE A 71 26.86 8.97 7.02
CA ILE A 71 27.92 8.03 6.59
C ILE A 71 28.12 8.11 5.06
N GLY A 72 27.07 8.44 4.32
CA GLY A 72 27.10 8.58 2.87
C GLY A 72 25.73 8.33 2.23
N ALA A 73 25.55 8.82 1.01
CA ALA A 73 24.26 8.81 0.31
C ALA A 73 23.61 7.42 0.17
N TRP A 74 24.39 6.35 0.13
CA TRP A 74 23.89 4.97 0.02
C TRP A 74 23.54 4.32 1.37
N ALA A 75 24.03 4.88 2.49
CA ALA A 75 23.90 4.26 3.81
C ALA A 75 22.44 4.22 4.30
N GLY A 76 21.71 5.34 4.14
CA GLY A 76 20.29 5.42 4.46
C GLY A 76 19.44 4.37 3.71
N PRO A 77 19.51 4.30 2.36
CA PRO A 77 18.84 3.26 1.57
C PRO A 77 19.14 1.83 2.03
N VAL A 78 20.41 1.52 2.31
CA VAL A 78 20.80 0.19 2.81
C VAL A 78 20.21 -0.07 4.19
N PHE A 79 20.27 0.91 5.10
CA PHE A 79 19.70 0.80 6.44
C PHE A 79 18.20 0.54 6.40
N VAL A 80 17.44 1.32 5.62
CA VAL A 80 16.00 1.10 5.44
C VAL A 80 15.72 -0.29 4.88
N ALA A 81 16.48 -0.75 3.88
CA ALA A 81 16.32 -2.08 3.32
C ALA A 81 16.56 -3.19 4.34
N LEU A 82 17.59 -3.04 5.20
CA LEU A 82 17.90 -3.97 6.27
C LEU A 82 16.79 -3.99 7.34
N VAL A 83 16.27 -2.83 7.75
CA VAL A 83 15.15 -2.74 8.70
C VAL A 83 13.90 -3.42 8.13
N VAL A 84 13.51 -3.08 6.89
CA VAL A 84 12.40 -3.70 6.18
C VAL A 84 12.59 -5.22 6.09
N GLY A 85 13.81 -5.66 5.78
CA GLY A 85 14.17 -7.07 5.69
C GLY A 85 14.09 -7.81 7.01
N ALA A 86 14.58 -7.20 8.09
CA ALA A 86 14.49 -7.75 9.44
C ALA A 86 13.03 -7.88 9.88
N THR A 87 12.22 -6.83 9.73
CA THR A 87 10.79 -6.84 10.09
C THR A 87 10.01 -7.88 9.28
N SER A 88 10.20 -7.90 7.95
CA SER A 88 9.52 -8.84 7.06
C SER A 88 10.01 -10.28 7.28
N GLY A 89 11.29 -10.46 7.56
CA GLY A 89 11.94 -11.74 7.79
C GLY A 89 11.47 -12.40 9.09
N TRP A 90 11.37 -11.64 10.18
CA TRP A 90 10.80 -12.10 11.44
C TRP A 90 9.35 -12.58 11.26
N ILE A 91 8.50 -11.77 10.61
CA ILE A 91 7.10 -12.15 10.35
C ILE A 91 7.05 -13.44 9.53
N ALA A 92 7.88 -13.53 8.47
CA ALA A 92 7.95 -14.73 7.65
C ALA A 92 8.43 -15.95 8.46
N ALA A 93 9.38 -15.79 9.39
CA ALA A 93 9.86 -16.87 10.24
C ALA A 93 8.76 -17.36 11.19
N VAL A 94 8.07 -16.45 11.87
CA VAL A 94 6.93 -16.78 12.76
C VAL A 94 5.85 -17.52 12.00
N LEU A 95 5.42 -16.99 10.85
CA LEU A 95 4.42 -17.64 10.01
C LEU A 95 4.89 -19.01 9.51
N SER A 96 6.17 -19.13 9.12
CA SER A 96 6.73 -20.39 8.66
C SER A 96 6.75 -21.44 9.76
N VAL A 97 6.97 -21.06 11.02
CA VAL A 97 6.92 -21.95 12.19
C VAL A 97 5.47 -22.30 12.54
N ALA A 98 4.58 -21.30 12.61
CA ALA A 98 3.17 -21.49 12.96
C ALA A 98 2.40 -22.34 11.93
N LEU A 99 2.79 -22.25 10.65
CA LEU A 99 2.18 -23.02 9.56
C LEU A 99 2.90 -24.34 9.26
N ARG A 100 3.90 -24.76 10.06
CA ARG A 100 4.56 -26.06 9.85
C ARG A 100 3.53 -27.18 9.95
N GLY A 101 3.48 -28.03 8.93
CA GLY A 101 2.54 -29.15 8.87
C GLY A 101 1.11 -28.78 8.47
N HIS A 102 0.81 -27.50 8.26
CA HIS A 102 -0.49 -27.03 7.77
C HIS A 102 -0.41 -26.70 6.28
N THR A 103 -1.33 -27.27 5.49
CA THR A 103 -1.51 -26.87 4.09
C THR A 103 -2.58 -25.79 4.03
N LEU A 104 -2.20 -24.61 3.54
CA LEU A 104 -3.19 -23.55 3.29
C LEU A 104 -3.99 -23.92 2.04
N PRO A 105 -5.33 -23.77 2.08
CA PRO A 105 -6.16 -23.92 0.89
C PRO A 105 -5.65 -23.00 -0.20
N ARG A 106 -5.38 -23.54 -1.40
CA ARG A 106 -5.05 -22.69 -2.55
C ARG A 106 -6.32 -21.94 -2.95
N PRO A 107 -6.30 -20.60 -2.97
CA PRO A 107 -7.44 -19.85 -3.46
C PRO A 107 -7.71 -20.23 -4.92
N GLU A 108 -8.93 -20.65 -5.24
CA GLU A 108 -9.40 -20.74 -6.63
C GLU A 108 -9.63 -19.30 -7.15
N LEU A 109 -8.53 -18.59 -7.37
CA LEU A 109 -8.58 -17.26 -7.96
C LEU A 109 -8.54 -17.41 -9.48
N PRO A 110 -9.41 -16.70 -10.22
CA PRO A 110 -9.29 -16.59 -11.65
C PRO A 110 -7.86 -16.16 -12.02
N ALA A 111 -7.32 -16.74 -13.09
CA ALA A 111 -6.01 -16.33 -13.58
C ALA A 111 -6.00 -14.79 -13.74
N PRO A 112 -4.97 -14.10 -13.24
CA PRO A 112 -4.89 -12.65 -13.34
C PRO A 112 -5.06 -12.26 -14.81
N THR A 113 -6.12 -11.52 -15.09
CA THR A 113 -6.36 -11.05 -16.45
C THR A 113 -5.32 -9.98 -16.75
N VAL A 114 -4.64 -10.06 -17.91
CA VAL A 114 -3.67 -9.05 -18.37
C VAL A 114 -4.16 -7.59 -18.19
N PRO A 115 -5.46 -7.27 -18.38
CA PRO A 115 -6.00 -5.95 -18.08
C PRO A 115 -5.80 -5.47 -16.63
N TYR A 116 -5.83 -6.36 -15.64
CA TYR A 116 -5.74 -5.98 -14.23
C TYR A 116 -4.35 -5.49 -13.85
N SER A 117 -3.29 -6.21 -14.25
CA SER A 117 -1.92 -5.84 -13.94
C SER A 117 -1.48 -4.59 -14.68
N VAL A 118 -1.95 -4.43 -15.92
CA VAL A 118 -1.72 -3.19 -16.69
C VAL A 118 -2.44 -2.03 -16.02
N LEU A 119 -3.71 -2.21 -15.59
CA LEU A 119 -4.45 -1.17 -14.88
C LEU A 119 -3.78 -0.81 -13.55
N LEU A 120 -3.30 -1.79 -12.78
CA LEU A 120 -2.54 -1.55 -11.55
C LEU A 120 -1.28 -0.74 -11.85
N ALA A 121 -0.50 -1.14 -12.86
CA ALA A 121 0.73 -0.46 -13.23
C ALA A 121 0.48 0.98 -13.71
N VAL A 122 -0.55 1.21 -14.51
CA VAL A 122 -0.93 2.55 -15.00
C VAL A 122 -1.40 3.42 -13.84
N LEU A 123 -2.30 2.93 -12.98
CA LEU A 123 -2.82 3.72 -11.86
C LEU A 123 -1.77 3.95 -10.79
N ALA A 124 -1.09 2.91 -10.32
CA ALA A 124 -0.05 3.04 -9.29
C ALA A 124 1.12 3.89 -9.80
N GLY A 125 1.59 3.64 -11.03
CA GLY A 125 2.64 4.45 -11.65
C GLY A 125 2.21 5.90 -11.86
N GLY A 126 1.00 6.15 -12.37
CA GLY A 126 0.48 7.49 -12.56
C GLY A 126 0.34 8.27 -11.25
N PHE A 127 -0.18 7.63 -10.20
CA PHE A 127 -0.24 8.23 -8.87
C PHE A 127 1.14 8.48 -8.29
N THR A 128 2.10 7.56 -8.46
CA THR A 128 3.49 7.79 -8.05
C THR A 128 4.10 8.98 -8.77
N LEU A 129 3.94 9.08 -10.10
CA LEU A 129 4.46 10.20 -10.88
C LEU A 129 3.90 11.53 -10.41
N VAL A 130 2.57 11.61 -10.26
CA VAL A 130 1.89 12.83 -9.77
C VAL A 130 2.35 13.16 -8.35
N SER A 131 2.49 12.17 -7.48
CA SER A 131 2.95 12.39 -6.10
C SER A 131 4.39 12.91 -6.07
N LEU A 132 5.30 12.31 -6.83
CA LEU A 132 6.70 12.74 -6.89
C LEU A 132 6.86 14.13 -7.50
N TRP A 133 6.01 14.51 -8.45
CA TRP A 133 6.10 15.78 -9.15
C TRP A 133 5.37 16.93 -8.44
N ALA A 134 4.14 16.70 -7.97
CA ALA A 134 3.28 17.74 -7.43
C ALA A 134 3.20 17.75 -5.89
N PHE A 135 3.54 16.63 -5.24
CA PHE A 135 3.41 16.47 -3.78
C PHE A 135 4.63 15.75 -3.18
N PRO A 136 5.87 16.18 -3.46
CA PRO A 136 7.06 15.57 -2.86
C PRO A 136 7.02 15.71 -1.34
N ASP A 137 7.56 14.73 -0.63
CA ASP A 137 7.61 14.67 0.83
C ASP A 137 6.24 14.81 1.52
N SER A 138 5.23 14.18 0.91
CA SER A 138 3.85 14.23 1.41
C SER A 138 3.30 12.84 1.69
N ASN A 139 2.11 12.82 2.28
CA ASN A 139 1.37 11.58 2.47
C ASN A 139 0.63 11.12 1.19
N ALA A 140 0.93 11.67 0.01
CA ALA A 140 0.27 11.30 -1.25
C ALA A 140 0.46 9.83 -1.66
N TRP A 141 1.44 9.11 -1.08
CA TRP A 141 1.63 7.67 -1.26
C TRP A 141 0.39 6.84 -0.85
N TRP A 142 -0.52 7.38 -0.03
CA TRP A 142 -1.81 6.75 0.28
C TRP A 142 -2.67 6.47 -0.96
N THR A 143 -2.48 7.24 -2.03
CA THR A 143 -3.14 6.99 -3.32
C THR A 143 -2.75 5.63 -3.87
N VAL A 144 -1.44 5.33 -3.91
CA VAL A 144 -0.90 4.07 -4.41
C VAL A 144 -1.33 2.89 -3.53
N LEU A 145 -1.30 3.05 -2.20
CA LEU A 145 -1.84 2.03 -1.28
C LEU A 145 -3.31 1.73 -1.61
N THR A 146 -4.11 2.77 -1.80
CA THR A 146 -5.54 2.65 -2.04
C THR A 146 -5.81 1.89 -3.33
N VAL A 147 -5.11 2.23 -4.43
CA VAL A 147 -5.17 1.49 -5.69
C VAL A 147 -4.76 0.03 -5.49
N ALA A 148 -3.61 -0.22 -4.88
CA ALA A 148 -3.07 -1.57 -4.69
C ALA A 148 -3.96 -2.48 -3.83
N VAL A 149 -4.78 -1.89 -2.96
CA VAL A 149 -5.71 -2.62 -2.09
C VAL A 149 -7.07 -2.85 -2.74
N ILE A 150 -7.62 -1.84 -3.43
CA ILE A 150 -8.95 -1.90 -4.06
C ILE A 150 -8.90 -2.73 -5.33
N LEU A 151 -7.91 -2.45 -6.18
CA LEU A 151 -7.66 -3.28 -7.34
C LEU A 151 -7.17 -4.61 -6.78
N GLN A 152 -7.99 -5.65 -6.95
CA GLN A 152 -7.59 -7.05 -6.81
C GLN A 152 -8.01 -7.83 -8.06
N PRO A 153 -7.32 -8.94 -8.39
CA PRO A 153 -7.62 -9.75 -9.59
C PRO A 153 -9.04 -10.32 -9.64
N THR A 154 -9.75 -10.33 -8.50
CA THR A 154 -11.17 -10.70 -8.37
C THR A 154 -12.07 -9.48 -8.56
N ARG A 155 -12.50 -9.25 -9.81
CA ARG A 155 -13.38 -8.13 -10.21
C ARG A 155 -14.66 -8.03 -9.38
N ASP A 156 -15.20 -9.16 -8.92
CA ASP A 156 -16.48 -9.26 -8.21
C ASP A 156 -16.45 -8.60 -6.83
N ARG A 157 -15.26 -8.21 -6.33
CA ARG A 157 -15.08 -7.56 -5.04
C ARG A 157 -14.52 -6.14 -5.13
N LEU A 158 -14.36 -5.58 -6.33
CA LEU A 158 -13.79 -4.24 -6.48
C LEU A 158 -14.66 -3.18 -5.81
N TRP A 159 -15.96 -3.15 -6.13
CA TRP A 159 -16.87 -2.13 -5.60
C TRP A 159 -17.07 -2.27 -4.09
N SER A 160 -17.14 -3.50 -3.58
CA SER A 160 -17.23 -3.74 -2.14
C SER A 160 -15.95 -3.34 -1.41
N LYS A 161 -14.76 -3.63 -1.97
CA LYS A 161 -13.48 -3.17 -1.41
C LYS A 161 -13.32 -1.66 -1.47
N LEU A 162 -13.72 -1.03 -2.56
CA LEU A 162 -13.69 0.42 -2.73
C LEU A 162 -14.56 1.08 -1.66
N GLY A 163 -15.83 0.69 -1.56
CA GLY A 163 -16.76 1.23 -0.56
C GLY A 163 -16.25 0.99 0.86
N ALA A 164 -15.77 -0.21 1.16
CA ALA A 164 -15.21 -0.53 2.47
C ALA A 164 -13.92 0.22 2.79
N ARG A 165 -13.06 0.50 1.80
CA ARG A 165 -11.83 1.29 1.97
C ARG A 165 -12.17 2.74 2.29
N VAL A 166 -13.10 3.34 1.54
CA VAL A 166 -13.58 4.70 1.77
C VAL A 166 -14.24 4.79 3.14
N LEU A 167 -15.21 3.91 3.43
CA LEU A 167 -15.94 3.89 4.69
C LEU A 167 -15.00 3.72 5.89
N GLY A 168 -14.08 2.76 5.83
CA GLY A 168 -13.13 2.52 6.91
C GLY A 168 -12.17 3.69 7.12
N THR A 169 -11.75 4.37 6.05
CA THR A 169 -10.88 5.55 6.16
C THR A 169 -11.62 6.73 6.77
N LEU A 170 -12.87 6.98 6.37
CA LEU A 170 -13.69 8.06 6.92
C LEU A 170 -14.02 7.83 8.40
N ILE A 171 -14.48 6.63 8.76
CA ILE A 171 -14.77 6.30 10.17
C ILE A 171 -13.49 6.34 11.00
N GLY A 172 -12.41 5.74 10.50
CA GLY A 172 -11.13 5.70 11.20
C GLY A 172 -10.54 7.09 11.42
N GLY A 173 -10.57 7.95 10.40
CA GLY A 173 -10.11 9.34 10.49
C GLY A 173 -10.96 10.15 11.45
N ALA A 174 -12.30 10.07 11.36
CA ALA A 174 -13.19 10.74 12.29
C ALA A 174 -12.95 10.34 13.76
N VAL A 175 -12.76 9.03 14.01
CA VAL A 175 -12.40 8.53 15.35
C VAL A 175 -11.02 9.03 15.78
N ALA A 176 -10.03 8.98 14.90
CA ALA A 176 -8.68 9.42 15.20
C ALA A 176 -8.63 10.92 15.52
N ALA A 177 -9.28 11.76 14.71
CA ALA A 177 -9.42 13.18 14.93
C ALA A 177 -10.14 13.48 16.27
N GLY A 178 -11.24 12.78 16.56
CA GLY A 178 -11.94 12.92 17.84
C GLY A 178 -11.05 12.58 19.04
N LEU A 179 -10.29 11.48 18.96
CA LEU A 179 -9.34 11.10 20.01
C LEU A 179 -8.21 12.13 20.17
N ALA A 180 -7.68 12.66 19.07
CA ALA A 180 -6.62 13.67 19.09
C ALA A 180 -7.03 14.98 19.77
N LEU A 181 -8.31 15.38 19.64
CA LEU A 181 -8.84 16.60 20.25
C LEU A 181 -9.07 16.47 21.76
N ILE A 182 -9.38 15.26 22.24
CA ILE A 182 -9.77 15.03 23.64
C ILE A 182 -8.55 14.65 24.51
N LEU A 183 -7.52 14.06 23.92
CA LEU A 183 -6.42 13.46 24.69
C LEU A 183 -5.26 14.46 24.94
N PRO A 184 -4.89 14.71 26.20
CA PRO A 184 -3.96 15.77 26.54
C PRO A 184 -2.46 15.42 26.43
N THR A 185 -2.06 14.15 26.30
CA THR A 185 -0.63 13.73 26.37
C THR A 185 -0.21 12.83 25.19
N ALA A 186 1.06 12.91 24.79
CA ALA A 186 1.64 12.15 23.66
C ALA A 186 1.67 10.62 23.87
N VAL A 187 1.60 10.15 25.12
CA VAL A 187 1.56 8.72 25.46
C VAL A 187 0.20 8.09 25.07
N ALA A 188 -0.88 8.86 25.16
CA ALA A 188 -2.22 8.36 24.89
C ALA A 188 -2.44 7.97 23.41
N PRO A 189 -2.02 8.76 22.40
CA PRO A 189 -2.02 8.35 21.00
C PRO A 189 -1.28 7.04 20.74
N VAL A 190 -0.06 6.89 21.28
CA VAL A 190 0.76 5.68 21.05
C VAL A 190 0.05 4.42 21.57
N ALA A 191 -0.46 4.46 22.81
CA ALA A 191 -1.18 3.34 23.39
C ALA A 191 -2.44 2.97 22.57
N LEU A 192 -3.21 3.97 22.14
CA LEU A 192 -4.41 3.75 21.32
C LEU A 192 -4.08 3.23 19.93
N GLY A 193 -3.00 3.70 19.32
CA GLY A 193 -2.51 3.21 18.03
C GLY A 193 -2.13 1.73 18.10
N LEU A 194 -1.47 1.30 19.18
CA LEU A 194 -1.13 -0.10 19.43
C LEU A 194 -2.37 -0.96 19.71
N ILE A 195 -3.35 -0.44 20.46
CA ILE A 195 -4.63 -1.14 20.68
C ILE A 195 -5.38 -1.32 19.35
N ALA A 196 -5.44 -0.28 18.52
CA ALA A 196 -6.05 -0.34 17.20
C ALA A 196 -5.29 -1.33 16.29
N LEU A 197 -3.96 -1.44 16.42
CA LEU A 197 -3.15 -2.40 15.66
C LEU A 197 -3.51 -3.84 16.06
N ALA A 198 -3.59 -4.10 17.37
CA ALA A 198 -4.03 -5.40 17.88
C ALA A 198 -5.46 -5.74 17.41
N ALA A 199 -6.38 -4.77 17.46
CA ALA A 199 -7.73 -4.92 16.95
C ALA A 199 -7.74 -5.24 15.45
N ASN A 200 -6.91 -4.58 14.64
CA ASN A 200 -6.78 -4.89 13.21
C ASN A 200 -6.34 -6.34 12.96
N VAL A 201 -5.35 -6.83 13.72
CA VAL A 201 -4.91 -8.23 13.62
C VAL A 201 -6.05 -9.19 13.93
N VAL A 202 -6.77 -8.96 15.03
CA VAL A 202 -7.92 -9.80 15.42
C VAL A 202 -9.03 -9.76 14.36
N LEU A 203 -9.41 -8.59 13.88
CA LEU A 203 -10.44 -8.42 12.85
C LEU A 203 -10.05 -9.13 11.55
N THR A 204 -8.79 -9.02 11.14
CA THR A 204 -8.27 -9.67 9.93
C THR A 204 -8.32 -11.20 10.06
N VAL A 205 -7.85 -11.74 11.19
CA VAL A 205 -7.81 -13.19 11.43
C VAL A 205 -9.21 -13.78 11.54
N ARG A 206 -10.17 -13.05 12.12
CA ARG A 206 -11.58 -13.48 12.22
C ARG A 206 -12.37 -13.34 10.91
N GLY A 207 -11.76 -12.83 9.84
CA GLY A 207 -12.46 -12.60 8.58
C GLY A 207 -13.56 -11.54 8.70
N ALA A 208 -13.39 -10.56 9.58
CA ALA A 208 -14.35 -9.47 9.75
C ALA A 208 -14.50 -8.66 8.45
N ALA A 209 -15.57 -7.87 8.37
CA ALA A 209 -15.80 -7.00 7.23
C ALA A 209 -14.60 -6.05 7.00
N TYR A 210 -14.19 -5.93 5.74
CA TYR A 210 -12.96 -5.19 5.40
C TYR A 210 -12.96 -3.74 5.88
N TRP A 211 -14.13 -3.09 5.96
CA TRP A 211 -14.24 -1.71 6.45
C TRP A 211 -13.79 -1.59 7.91
N ALA A 212 -14.03 -2.60 8.76
CA ALA A 212 -13.64 -2.57 10.17
C ALA A 212 -12.11 -2.69 10.33
N SER A 213 -11.47 -3.57 9.55
CA SER A 213 -10.02 -3.64 9.48
C SER A 213 -9.42 -2.33 8.93
N ALA A 214 -10.02 -1.75 7.89
CA ALA A 214 -9.59 -0.46 7.35
C ALA A 214 -9.75 0.70 8.36
N THR A 215 -10.79 0.70 9.18
CA THR A 215 -10.97 1.63 10.30
C THR A 215 -9.83 1.48 11.31
N ALA A 216 -9.59 0.26 11.79
CA ALA A 216 -8.55 -0.01 12.78
C ALA A 216 -7.16 0.39 12.27
N VAL A 217 -6.80 0.02 11.03
CA VAL A 217 -5.54 0.44 10.39
C VAL A 217 -5.44 1.95 10.29
N THR A 218 -6.53 2.65 9.97
CA THR A 218 -6.51 4.11 9.86
C THR A 218 -6.22 4.75 11.21
N ILE A 219 -6.88 4.30 12.28
CA ILE A 219 -6.61 4.77 13.64
C ILE A 219 -5.16 4.49 14.03
N THR A 220 -4.66 3.26 13.79
CA THR A 220 -3.27 2.89 14.05
C THR A 220 -2.29 3.83 13.36
N VAL A 221 -2.47 4.03 12.06
CA VAL A 221 -1.56 4.85 11.27
C VAL A 221 -1.57 6.28 11.78
N VAL A 222 -2.74 6.89 11.95
CA VAL A 222 -2.84 8.30 12.33
C VAL A 222 -2.19 8.52 13.71
N MET A 223 -2.45 7.62 14.65
CA MET A 223 -1.94 7.73 16.02
C MET A 223 -0.46 7.41 16.18
N LEU A 224 0.12 6.59 15.30
CA LEU A 224 1.52 6.15 15.40
C LEU A 224 2.47 6.88 14.43
N THR A 225 1.95 7.54 13.39
CA THR A 225 2.78 8.11 12.31
C THR A 225 2.95 9.61 12.43
N PHE A 226 1.96 10.32 12.95
CA PHE A 226 1.98 11.79 12.98
C PHE A 226 2.24 12.32 14.37
N ASP A 227 3.09 13.33 14.43
CA ASP A 227 3.21 14.17 15.61
C ASP A 227 1.91 14.93 15.86
N ARG A 228 1.72 15.38 17.10
CA ARG A 228 0.43 15.91 17.56
C ARG A 228 -0.05 17.12 16.76
N ASP A 229 0.88 17.99 16.38
CA ASP A 229 0.65 19.19 15.60
C ASP A 229 0.31 18.89 14.13
N GLU A 230 0.84 17.81 13.58
CA GLU A 230 0.56 17.39 12.21
C GLU A 230 -0.59 16.39 12.08
N LEU A 231 -1.05 15.78 13.18
CA LEU A 231 -1.99 14.67 13.19
C LEU A 231 -3.26 14.94 12.38
N LEU A 232 -3.94 16.07 12.65
CA LEU A 232 -5.19 16.41 11.95
C LEU A 232 -4.95 16.68 10.47
N ARG A 233 -3.82 17.32 10.14
CA ARG A 233 -3.45 17.59 8.75
C ARG A 233 -3.13 16.28 8.02
N GLY A 234 -2.32 15.40 8.61
CA GLY A 234 -1.94 14.11 8.06
C GLY A 234 -3.13 13.16 7.88
N ASP A 235 -4.08 13.18 8.82
CA ASP A 235 -5.35 12.44 8.68
C ASP A 235 -6.22 13.00 7.55
N LEU A 236 -6.34 14.32 7.44
CA LEU A 236 -7.07 14.95 6.33
C LEU A 236 -6.45 14.62 4.97
N GLU A 237 -5.13 14.72 4.84
CA GLU A 237 -4.41 14.32 3.63
C GLU A 237 -4.71 12.85 3.26
N ARG A 238 -4.68 11.94 4.24
CA ARG A 238 -5.02 10.53 4.04
C ARG A 238 -6.45 10.36 3.51
N VAL A 239 -7.43 11.05 4.10
CA VAL A 239 -8.83 10.99 3.66
C VAL A 239 -8.95 11.49 2.21
N VAL A 240 -8.40 12.66 1.90
CA VAL A 240 -8.45 13.27 0.56
C VAL A 240 -7.82 12.36 -0.48
N PHE A 241 -6.59 11.89 -0.25
CA PHE A 241 -5.89 11.02 -1.19
C PHE A 241 -6.57 9.66 -1.37
N THR A 242 -7.19 9.12 -0.32
CA THR A 242 -7.98 7.88 -0.43
C THR A 242 -9.22 8.08 -1.30
N LEU A 243 -9.95 9.19 -1.11
CA LEU A 243 -11.13 9.50 -1.91
C LEU A 243 -10.78 9.73 -3.39
N LEU A 244 -9.72 10.49 -3.67
CA LEU A 244 -9.23 10.73 -5.02
C LEU A 244 -8.81 9.42 -5.70
N ALA A 245 -8.02 8.59 -5.02
CA ALA A 245 -7.59 7.31 -5.56
C ALA A 245 -8.78 6.36 -5.82
N ALA A 246 -9.75 6.31 -4.92
CA ALA A 246 -10.96 5.53 -5.10
C ALA A 246 -11.77 6.02 -6.32
N ALA A 247 -11.97 7.34 -6.45
CA ALA A 247 -12.72 7.93 -7.55
C ALA A 247 -12.05 7.69 -8.92
N VAL A 248 -10.75 7.94 -9.04
CA VAL A 248 -10.00 7.71 -10.29
C VAL A 248 -9.98 6.21 -10.64
N THR A 249 -9.81 5.34 -9.65
CA THR A 249 -9.85 3.88 -9.87
C THR A 249 -11.22 3.44 -10.38
N ALA A 250 -12.30 3.92 -9.76
CA ALA A 250 -13.67 3.65 -10.21
C ALA A 250 -13.88 4.10 -11.66
N ALA A 251 -13.46 5.33 -11.99
CA ALA A 251 -13.59 5.88 -13.34
C ALA A 251 -12.81 5.06 -14.38
N ALA A 252 -11.56 4.68 -14.08
CA ALA A 252 -10.74 3.87 -14.98
C ALA A 252 -11.35 2.48 -15.23
N VAL A 253 -11.91 1.86 -14.19
CA VAL A 253 -12.59 0.55 -14.32
C VAL A 253 -13.87 0.67 -15.14
N VAL A 254 -14.66 1.73 -14.95
CA VAL A 254 -15.87 1.99 -15.76
C VAL A 254 -15.48 2.21 -17.22
N LEU A 255 -14.46 3.03 -17.48
CA LEU A 255 -13.97 3.29 -18.84
C LEU A 255 -13.54 1.99 -19.55
N LEU A 256 -12.79 1.12 -18.86
CA LEU A 256 -12.38 -0.18 -19.40
C LEU A 256 -13.54 -1.14 -19.68
N ARG A 257 -14.69 -0.98 -19.02
CA ARG A 257 -15.90 -1.77 -19.31
C ARG A 257 -16.64 -1.26 -20.55
N VAL A 258 -16.52 0.02 -20.86
CA VAL A 258 -17.18 0.65 -22.02
C VAL A 258 -16.36 0.49 -23.30
N LEU A 259 -15.03 0.31 -23.19
CA LEU A 259 -14.17 0.12 -24.35
C LEU A 259 -14.39 -1.26 -25.03
N PRO A 260 -14.47 -1.32 -26.38
CA PRO A 260 -14.64 -2.57 -27.10
C PRO A 260 -13.50 -3.57 -26.80
N PRO A 261 -13.79 -4.88 -26.68
CA PRO A 261 -12.72 -5.87 -26.51
C PRO A 261 -11.77 -5.84 -27.72
N PRO A 262 -10.46 -6.07 -27.53
CA PRO A 262 -9.52 -6.19 -28.63
C PRO A 262 -10.02 -7.25 -29.62
N ARG A 263 -10.10 -6.89 -30.92
CA ARG A 263 -10.45 -7.83 -31.98
C ARG A 263 -9.48 -9.02 -31.90
N ARG A 264 -9.98 -10.20 -31.52
CA ARG A 264 -9.19 -11.43 -31.58
C ARG A 264 -8.78 -11.65 -33.03
N GLN A 265 -7.48 -11.66 -33.32
CA GLN A 265 -7.01 -12.16 -34.61
C GLN A 265 -7.46 -13.62 -34.76
N PRO A 266 -7.91 -14.04 -35.95
CA PRO A 266 -8.24 -15.43 -36.21
C PRO A 266 -7.01 -16.30 -35.87
N ARG A 267 -7.22 -17.37 -35.10
CA ARG A 267 -6.21 -18.43 -35.00
C ARG A 267 -5.98 -18.94 -36.42
N ALA A 268 -4.79 -18.73 -36.98
CA ALA A 268 -4.36 -19.49 -38.13
C ALA A 268 -4.39 -20.97 -37.72
N GLY A 269 -5.22 -21.74 -38.42
CA GLY A 269 -5.36 -23.18 -38.24
C GLY A 269 -4.14 -23.94 -38.72
#